data_AF-A0A7W0FNA2-F1
#
_entry.id   AF-A0A7W0FNA2-F1
#
_cell.length_a   1.000
_cell.length_b   1.000
_cell.length_c   1.000
_cell.angle_alpha   90.00
_cell.angle_beta   90.00
_cell.angle_gamma   90.00
#
_symmetry.space_group_name_H-M   'P 1'
#
loop_
_entity.id
_entity.type
_entity.pdbx_description
1 polymer ?
#
loop_
_entity_poly.entity_id
_entity_poly.type
_entity_poly.pdbx_seq_one_letter_code
_entity_poly.pdbx_strand_id
1 'polypeptide(L)'
;MGRVEADALRDGELVYLAASLGEARQVEELLTGNGVDYVAQVEELGRTTLFGSPRHGAGFYVPAGQAQYCRSLLAGAGLGRVVTDEPEDRP
;
A
#
# COMPACT_ATOMS: atom_id res chain seq x y z
N MET A 1 5.23 17.58 0.42
CA MET A 1 4.24 16.65 0.99
C MET A 1 4.89 15.27 1.06
N GLY A 2 4.64 14.49 2.11
CA GLY A 2 5.40 13.28 2.43
C GLY A 2 4.70 12.42 3.48
N ARG A 3 5.44 11.55 4.17
CA ARG A 3 4.84 10.70 5.23
C ARG A 3 4.28 11.57 6.36
N VAL A 4 3.01 11.36 6.69
CA VAL A 4 2.31 11.97 7.82
C VAL A 4 1.93 10.93 8.86
N GLU A 5 1.66 11.39 10.08
CA GLU A 5 1.17 10.54 11.18
C GLU A 5 -0.25 10.04 10.88
N ALA A 6 -0.58 8.84 11.35
CA ALA A 6 -1.89 8.20 11.09
C ALA A 6 -3.07 9.07 11.55
N ASP A 7 -2.96 9.71 12.72
CA ASP A 7 -3.97 10.62 13.28
C ASP A 7 -4.21 11.88 12.44
N ALA A 8 -3.28 12.26 11.56
CA ALA A 8 -3.45 13.40 10.67
C ALA A 8 -4.44 13.08 9.53
N LEU A 9 -4.65 11.80 9.23
CA LEU A 9 -5.43 11.30 8.10
C LEU A 9 -6.80 10.79 8.58
N ARG A 10 -7.73 11.71 8.87
CA ARG A 10 -9.05 11.37 9.45
C ARG A 10 -9.88 10.38 8.62
N ASP A 11 -9.73 10.41 7.30
CA ASP A 11 -10.42 9.52 6.35
C ASP A 11 -9.40 8.95 5.34
N GLY A 12 -8.41 8.24 5.87
CA GLY A 12 -7.38 7.59 5.07
C GLY A 12 -7.89 6.37 4.33
N GLU A 13 -7.81 6.37 3.01
CA GLU A 13 -8.08 5.19 2.19
C GLU A 13 -6.78 4.45 1.86
N LEU A 14 -6.80 3.13 2.05
CA LEU A 14 -5.73 2.26 1.57
C LEU A 14 -5.70 2.30 0.04
N VAL A 15 -4.54 2.65 -0.51
CA VAL A 15 -4.31 2.68 -1.96
C VAL A 15 -3.33 1.61 -2.42
N TYR A 16 -2.47 1.11 -1.52
CA TYR A 16 -1.50 0.08 -1.84
C TYR A 16 -1.03 -0.68 -0.60
N LEU A 17 -0.71 -1.96 -0.77
CA LEU A 17 -0.08 -2.81 0.24
C LEU A 17 1.19 -3.41 -0.36
N ALA A 18 2.34 -2.91 0.08
CA ALA A 18 3.65 -3.40 -0.37
C ALA A 18 4.00 -4.69 0.36
N ALA A 19 4.41 -5.71 -0.40
CA ALA A 19 4.85 -6.99 0.12
C ALA A 19 6.34 -7.02 0.49
N SER A 20 7.10 -6.02 0.02
CA SER A 20 8.54 -5.91 0.24
C SER A 20 8.97 -4.47 0.54
N LEU A 21 10.12 -4.31 1.19
CA LEU A 21 10.73 -2.99 1.42
C LEU A 21 11.07 -2.26 0.11
N GLY A 22 11.40 -3.01 -0.95
CA GLY A 22 11.67 -2.44 -2.28
C GLY A 22 10.44 -1.76 -2.88
N GLU A 23 9.31 -2.45 -2.86
CA GLU A 23 8.01 -1.89 -3.28
C GLU A 23 7.61 -0.70 -2.40
N ALA A 24 7.76 -0.83 -1.08
CA ALA A 24 7.43 0.25 -0.15
C ALA A 24 8.20 1.53 -0.46
N ARG A 25 9.51 1.43 -0.73
CA ARG A 25 10.34 2.59 -1.11
C ARG A 25 9.90 3.22 -2.43
N GLN A 26 9.57 2.42 -3.43
CA GLN A 26 9.10 2.95 -4.72
C GLN A 26 7.78 3.72 -4.54
N VAL A 27 6.87 3.21 -3.71
CA VAL A 27 5.60 3.88 -3.39
C VAL A 27 5.84 5.18 -2.63
N GLU A 28 6.73 5.16 -1.63
CA GLU A 28 7.09 6.37 -0.87
C GLU A 28 7.68 7.46 -1.77
N GLU A 29 8.65 7.10 -2.62
CA GLU A 29 9.28 8.03 -3.57
C GLU A 29 8.26 8.62 -4.54
N LEU A 30 7.34 7.79 -5.03
CA LEU A 30 6.32 8.19 -5.98
C LEU A 30 5.24 9.09 -5.35
N LEU A 31 4.77 8.78 -4.14
CA LEU A 31 3.81 9.64 -3.42
C LEU A 31 4.47 10.96 -2.98
N THR A 32 5.69 10.89 -2.41
CA THR A 32 6.44 12.08 -1.99
C THR A 32 6.78 12.97 -3.19
N GLY A 33 7.23 12.38 -4.30
CA GLY A 33 7.60 13.11 -5.52
C GLY A 33 6.41 13.81 -6.19
N ASN A 34 5.19 13.28 -6.00
CA ASN A 34 3.95 13.90 -6.48
C ASN A 34 3.31 14.85 -5.46
N GLY A 35 3.95 15.08 -4.31
CA GLY A 35 3.42 15.96 -3.28
C GLY A 35 2.11 15.45 -2.69
N VAL A 36 1.96 14.15 -2.51
CA VAL A 36 0.83 13.53 -1.81
C VAL A 36 1.20 13.32 -0.34
N ASP A 37 0.31 13.69 0.57
CA ASP A 37 0.42 13.28 1.98
C ASP A 37 -0.10 11.85 2.12
N TYR A 38 0.71 11.00 2.76
CA TYR A 38 0.36 9.61 2.94
C TYR A 38 0.79 9.10 4.32
N VAL A 39 0.10 8.07 4.81
CA VAL A 39 0.47 7.34 6.01
C VAL A 39 0.97 5.97 5.59
N ALA A 40 2.16 5.59 6.04
CA ALA A 40 2.69 4.24 5.90
C ALA A 40 2.59 3.51 7.24
N GLN A 41 1.86 2.40 7.27
CA GLN A 41 1.71 1.52 8.43
C GLN A 41 2.16 0.11 8.09
N VAL A 42 2.67 -0.63 9.09
CA VAL A 42 2.98 -2.04 8.91
C VAL A 42 1.68 -2.82 9.02
N GLU A 43 1.36 -3.59 7.99
CA GLU A 43 0.12 -4.37 7.85
C GLU A 43 0.46 -5.85 7.68
N GLU A 44 -0.38 -6.74 8.20
CA GLU A 44 -0.20 -8.19 7.97
C GLU A 44 -0.68 -8.56 6.55
N LEU A 45 0.23 -9.09 5.73
CA LEU A 45 -0.06 -9.65 4.40
C LEU A 45 -0.70 -11.03 4.56
N GLY A 46 -1.93 -11.06 5.07
CA GLY A 46 -2.76 -12.26 5.15
C GLY A 46 -2.24 -13.37 6.08
N ARG A 47 -3.15 -14.30 6.39
CA ARG A 47 -2.82 -15.54 7.09
C ARG A 47 -2.27 -16.53 6.08
N THR A 48 -0.96 -16.54 5.86
CA THR A 48 -0.32 -17.69 5.24
C THR A 48 -0.72 -18.94 6.03
N THR A 49 -1.16 -19.98 5.32
CA THR A 49 -1.70 -21.25 5.81
C THR A 49 -0.96 -21.86 7.02
N LEU A 50 -1.60 -22.82 7.71
CA LEU A 50 -1.28 -23.47 9.01
C LEU A 50 0.21 -23.79 9.37
N PHE A 51 1.19 -23.56 8.50
CA PHE A 51 2.63 -23.75 8.70
C PHE A 51 3.53 -22.59 8.19
N GLY A 52 2.97 -21.48 7.70
CA GLY A 52 3.72 -20.33 7.18
C GLY A 52 3.90 -19.20 8.21
N SER A 53 5.08 -18.58 8.24
CA SER A 53 5.29 -17.37 9.06
C SER A 53 4.38 -16.23 8.58
N PRO A 54 3.81 -15.42 9.50
CA PRO A 54 3.06 -14.22 9.13
C PRO A 54 3.99 -13.28 8.35
N ARG A 55 3.55 -12.88 7.15
CA ARG A 55 4.27 -11.91 6.33
C ARG A 55 3.76 -10.54 6.69
N HIS A 56 4.67 -9.62 6.97
CA HIS A 56 4.35 -8.22 7.24
C HIS A 56 4.70 -7.38 6.01
N GLY A 57 3.79 -6.51 5.63
CA GLY A 57 3.92 -5.55 4.54
C GLY A 57 3.78 -4.12 5.02
N ALA A 58 3.78 -3.19 4.08
CA ALA A 58 3.53 -1.77 4.35
C ALA A 58 2.25 -1.32 3.63
N GLY A 59 1.22 -0.97 4.40
CA GLY A 59 -0.01 -0.35 3.92
C GLY A 59 0.16 1.16 3.76
N PHE A 60 -0.23 1.68 2.60
CA PHE A 60 -0.16 3.10 2.26
C PHE A 60 -1.56 3.69 2.18
N TYR A 61 -1.84 4.65 3.06
CA TYR A 61 -3.10 5.34 3.16
C TYR A 61 -2.95 6.79 2.70
N VAL A 62 -3.91 7.29 1.94
CA VAL A 62 -3.95 8.69 1.46
C VAL A 62 -5.32 9.29 1.75
N PRO A 63 -5.50 10.63 1.72
CA PRO A 63 -6.82 11.23 1.93
C PRO A 63 -7.81 10.68 0.90
N ALA A 64 -9.03 10.32 1.31
CA ALA A 64 -10.05 9.74 0.42
C ALA A 64 -10.26 10.54 -0.89
N GLY A 65 -10.21 11.88 -0.82
CA GLY A 65 -10.32 12.75 -2.00
C GLY A 65 -9.19 12.60 -3.03
N GLN A 66 -8.07 11.98 -2.67
CA GLN A 66 -6.92 11.72 -3.55
C GLN A 66 -6.74 10.22 -3.84
N ALA A 67 -7.52 9.34 -3.21
CA ALA A 67 -7.33 7.90 -3.30
C ALA A 67 -7.40 7.37 -4.75
N GLN A 68 -8.38 7.83 -5.53
CA GLN A 68 -8.51 7.43 -6.93
C GLN A 68 -7.32 7.90 -7.78
N TYR A 69 -6.88 9.16 -7.57
CA TYR A 69 -5.71 9.71 -8.27
C TYR A 69 -4.45 8.91 -7.94
N CYS A 70 -4.20 8.62 -6.67
CA CYS A 70 -3.04 7.84 -6.23
C CYS A 70 -3.08 6.40 -6.77
N ARG A 71 -4.25 5.74 -6.78
CA ARG A 71 -4.42 4.40 -7.38
C ARG A 71 -4.06 4.41 -8.87
N SER A 72 -4.50 5.41 -9.63
CA SER A 72 -4.14 5.55 -11.03
C SER A 72 -2.64 5.81 -11.22
N LEU A 73 -2.04 6.62 -10.35
CA LEU A 73 -0.61 6.96 -10.41
C LEU A 73 0.26 5.72 -10.13
N LEU A 74 -0.11 4.94 -9.11
CA LEU A 74 0.53 3.67 -8.78
C LEU A 74 0.36 2.64 -9.89
N ALA A 75 -0.85 2.51 -10.45
CA ALA A 75 -1.11 1.62 -11.58
C ALA A 75 -0.26 2.00 -12.80
N GLY A 76 -0.13 3.30 -13.10
CA GLY A 76 0.72 3.81 -14.18
C GLY A 76 2.22 3.52 -13.99
N ALA A 77 2.67 3.39 -12.74
CA ALA A 77 4.04 3.00 -12.39
C ALA A 77 4.27 1.48 -12.34
N GLY A 78 3.26 0.67 -12.67
CA GLY A 78 3.33 -0.80 -12.57
C GLY A 78 3.09 -1.34 -11.15
N LEU A 79 2.75 -0.47 -10.20
CA LEU A 79 2.43 -0.77 -8.81
C LEU A 79 0.90 -0.92 -8.60
N GLY A 80 0.18 -1.38 -9.62
CA GLY A 80 -1.29 -1.51 -9.58
C GLY A 80 -1.80 -2.83 -8.98
N ARG A 81 -0.89 -3.76 -8.66
CA ARG A 81 -1.25 -5.05 -8.11
C ARG A 81 -1.41 -4.91 -6.60
N VAL A 82 -2.60 -4.53 -6.16
CA VAL A 82 -3.04 -4.83 -4.79
C VAL A 82 -2.82 -6.34 -4.64
N VAL A 83 -1.98 -6.74 -3.69
CA VAL A 83 -1.85 -8.16 -3.32
C VAL A 83 -3.15 -8.54 -2.62
N THR A 84 -4.22 -8.70 -3.38
CA THR A 84 -5.31 -9.58 -3.00
C THR A 84 -4.77 -10.98 -3.21
N ASP A 85 -4.64 -11.70 -2.10
CA ASP A 85 -4.44 -13.14 -2.07
C ASP A 85 -5.68 -13.77 -2.75
N GLU A 86 -5.70 -13.80 -4.08
CA GLU A 86 -6.46 -14.84 -4.76
C GLU A 86 -5.60 -16.10 -4.61
N PRO A 87 -6.06 -17.12 -3.87
CA PRO A 87 -5.41 -18.41 -3.92
C PRO A 87 -5.43 -18.83 -5.39
N GLU A 88 -4.25 -19.00 -5.98
CA GLU A 88 -4.11 -19.66 -7.28
C GLU A 88 -4.53 -21.12 -7.06
N ASP A 89 -5.84 -21.34 -7.07
CA ASP A 89 -6.47 -22.65 -7.13
C ASP A 89 -6.15 -23.20 -8.51
N ARG A 90 -5.00 -23.89 -8.59
CA ARG A 90 -4.58 -24.60 -9.79
C ARG A 90 -5.07 -26.05 -9.68
N PRO A 91 -5.87 -26.54 -10.64
CA PRO A 91 -6.35 -27.92 -10.66
C PRO A 91 -5.25 -28.94 -10.96
#